data_AF-A0A7D9HV24-F1
#
_entry.id   AF-A0A7D9HV24-F1
#
_cell.length_a   1.000
_cell.length_b   1.000
_cell.length_c   1.000
_cell.angle_alpha   90.00
_cell.angle_beta   90.00
_cell.angle_gamma   90.00
#
_symmetry.space_group_name_H-M   'P 1'
#
loop_
_entity.id
_entity.type
_entity.pdbx_description
1 polymer ?
#
loop_
_entity_poly.entity_id
_entity_poly.type
_entity_poly.pdbx_seq_one_letter_code
_entity_poly.pdbx_strand_id
1 'polypeptide(L)'
;KLKRSYFQESIDNNNGNPQGIWRALKSLTKSKKQSKITELKREDGTSETDTLAMTNMLNEFFVNIASGLCANSTPSELDTSILENFVSSKFTNSNTQFNIPPITVQDTMEMIDSLSSRKATGSDGISAKLLKLVAPVLCHPLTRVFNLSLEKGCFPRKWKVARVTPLHKDGVRDIKDNYRHICFICAVKID
;
A
#
# COMPACT_ATOMS: atom_id res chain seq x y z
N LYS A 1 39.08 -5.63 -18.95
CA LYS A 1 39.63 -5.60 -17.56
C LYS A 1 39.08 -4.42 -16.75
N LEU A 2 39.20 -3.17 -17.23
CA LEU A 2 38.71 -1.95 -16.54
C LEU A 2 37.25 -1.99 -16.05
N LYS A 3 36.29 -2.41 -16.90
CA LYS A 3 34.87 -2.51 -16.47
C LYS A 3 34.66 -3.47 -15.30
N ARG A 4 35.31 -4.64 -15.31
CA ARG A 4 35.16 -5.63 -14.23
C ARG A 4 35.70 -5.08 -12.90
N SER A 5 36.87 -4.45 -12.93
CA SER A 5 37.47 -3.83 -11.74
C SER A 5 36.59 -2.70 -11.18
N TYR A 6 36.07 -1.81 -12.03
CA TYR A 6 35.17 -0.73 -11.62
C TYR A 6 33.91 -1.24 -10.90
N PHE A 7 33.27 -2.30 -11.42
CA PHE A 7 32.06 -2.82 -10.80
C PHE A 7 32.34 -3.65 -9.54
N GLN A 8 33.47 -4.36 -9.49
CA GLN A 8 33.91 -5.04 -8.27
C GLN A 8 34.11 -4.02 -7.15
N GLU A 9 34.88 -2.97 -7.43
CA GLU A 9 35.12 -1.85 -6.50
C GLU A 9 33.82 -1.13 -6.11
N SER A 10 32.89 -0.93 -7.07
CA SER A 10 31.58 -0.35 -6.78
C SER A 10 30.70 -1.25 -5.90
N ILE A 11 30.82 -2.58 -5.96
CA ILE A 11 30.08 -3.50 -5.09
C ILE A 11 30.71 -3.51 -3.70
N ASP A 12 32.04 -3.61 -3.64
CA ASP A 12 32.81 -3.64 -2.39
C ASP A 12 32.62 -2.34 -1.59
N ASN A 13 32.62 -1.18 -2.27
CA ASN A 13 32.36 0.13 -1.65
C ASN A 13 30.91 0.35 -1.19
N ASN A 14 29.95 -0.47 -1.66
CA ASN A 14 28.56 -0.41 -1.22
C ASN A 14 28.21 -1.59 -0.28
N ASN A 15 29.20 -2.28 0.28
CA ASN A 15 28.96 -3.37 1.22
C ASN A 15 28.17 -2.86 2.45
N GLY A 16 27.10 -3.56 2.83
CA GLY A 16 26.14 -3.11 3.84
C GLY A 16 25.10 -2.08 3.37
N ASN A 17 25.14 -1.63 2.11
CA ASN A 17 24.11 -0.78 1.48
C ASN A 17 23.44 -1.51 0.30
N PRO A 18 22.36 -2.29 0.56
CA PRO A 18 21.67 -3.05 -0.48
C PRO A 18 21.16 -2.20 -1.66
N GLN A 19 20.80 -0.93 -1.41
CA GLN A 19 20.36 -0.02 -2.48
C GLN A 19 21.52 0.40 -3.39
N GLY A 20 22.70 0.62 -2.83
CA GLY A 20 23.92 0.93 -3.57
C GLY A 20 24.36 -0.22 -4.46
N ILE A 21 24.41 -1.43 -3.89
CA ILE A 21 24.70 -2.66 -4.63
C ILE A 21 23.71 -2.87 -5.78
N TRP A 22 22.41 -2.68 -5.51
CA TRP A 22 21.37 -2.84 -6.53
C TRP A 22 21.48 -1.81 -7.67
N ARG A 23 21.89 -0.57 -7.39
CA ARG A 23 22.15 0.43 -8.43
C ARG A 23 23.34 0.04 -9.32
N ALA A 24 24.43 -0.45 -8.73
CA ALA A 24 25.60 -0.94 -9.47
C ALA A 24 25.22 -2.12 -10.38
N LEU A 25 24.44 -3.08 -9.86
CA LEU A 25 23.92 -4.22 -10.63
C LEU A 25 22.97 -3.81 -11.75
N LYS A 26 22.10 -2.81 -11.53
CA LYS A 26 21.22 -2.26 -12.56
C LYS A 26 21.95 -1.48 -13.67
N SER A 27 23.17 -1.01 -13.40
CA SER A 27 24.02 -0.37 -14.42
C SER A 27 24.71 -1.42 -15.29
N LEU A 28 25.10 -2.55 -14.69
CA LEU A 28 25.68 -3.71 -15.37
C LEU A 28 24.69 -4.44 -16.26
N THR A 29 23.56 -4.80 -15.67
CA THR A 29 22.46 -5.44 -16.38
C THR A 29 21.75 -4.30 -17.09
N LYS A 30 21.79 -4.21 -18.43
CA LYS A 30 20.99 -3.23 -19.19
C LYS A 30 19.51 -3.49 -18.88
N SER A 31 19.01 -2.99 -17.76
CA SER A 31 17.73 -3.38 -17.20
C SER A 31 16.68 -2.87 -18.17
N LYS A 32 15.91 -3.79 -18.77
CA LYS A 32 14.85 -3.43 -19.70
C LYS A 32 13.92 -2.47 -18.96
N LYS A 33 13.73 -1.25 -19.49
CA LYS A 33 12.64 -0.38 -19.02
C LYS A 33 11.36 -1.21 -19.06
N GLN A 34 10.58 -1.18 -17.98
CA GLN A 34 9.31 -1.88 -17.93
C GLN A 34 8.46 -1.37 -19.11
N SER A 35 8.19 -2.24 -20.07
CA SER A 35 7.45 -1.84 -21.27
C SER A 35 6.02 -1.52 -20.88
N LYS A 36 5.50 -0.40 -21.38
CA LYS A 36 4.15 0.08 -21.10
C LYS A 36 3.13 -0.96 -21.59
N ILE A 37 2.02 -1.09 -20.88
CA ILE A 37 0.88 -1.90 -21.34
C ILE A 37 0.35 -1.23 -22.62
N THR A 38 0.20 -2.00 -23.69
CA THR A 38 -0.29 -1.52 -24.99
C THR A 38 -1.67 -2.05 -25.32
N GLU A 39 -2.01 -3.22 -24.80
CA GLU A 39 -3.33 -3.84 -24.98
C GLU A 39 -3.67 -4.78 -23.81
N LEU A 40 -4.97 -5.04 -23.62
CA LEU A 40 -5.49 -6.08 -22.73
C LEU A 40 -6.56 -6.90 -23.45
N LYS A 41 -6.53 -8.22 -23.30
CA LYS A 41 -7.55 -9.11 -23.85
C LYS A 41 -8.81 -9.11 -23.01
N ARG A 42 -9.95 -9.07 -23.70
CA ARG A 42 -11.28 -9.34 -23.18
C ARG A 42 -11.56 -10.84 -23.20
N GLU A 43 -12.60 -11.25 -22.49
CA GLU A 43 -13.02 -12.66 -22.41
C GLU A 43 -13.58 -13.18 -23.74
N ASP A 44 -14.12 -12.29 -24.57
CA ASP A 44 -14.61 -12.57 -25.93
C ASP A 44 -13.49 -12.73 -26.98
N GLY A 45 -12.22 -12.63 -26.57
CA GLY A 45 -11.06 -12.74 -27.44
C GLY A 45 -10.64 -11.45 -28.15
N THR A 46 -11.37 -10.34 -27.97
CA THR A 46 -10.99 -9.03 -28.53
C THR A 46 -9.92 -8.34 -27.68
N SER A 47 -9.10 -7.48 -28.32
CA SER A 47 -8.09 -6.66 -27.64
C SER A 47 -8.62 -5.25 -27.40
N GLU A 48 -8.45 -4.75 -26.17
CA GLU A 48 -8.67 -3.36 -25.80
C GLU A 48 -7.34 -2.61 -25.78
N THR A 49 -7.30 -1.45 -26.44
CA THR A 49 -6.09 -0.62 -26.55
C THR A 49 -6.26 0.76 -25.92
N ASP A 50 -7.51 1.18 -25.64
CA ASP A 50 -7.75 2.46 -24.99
C ASP A 50 -7.28 2.42 -23.53
N THR A 51 -6.55 3.46 -23.12
CA THR A 51 -5.90 3.49 -21.80
C THR A 51 -6.93 3.57 -20.67
N LEU A 52 -8.03 4.32 -20.86
CA LEU A 52 -9.08 4.44 -19.85
C LEU A 52 -9.87 3.13 -19.73
N ALA A 53 -10.26 2.54 -20.86
CA ALA A 53 -10.94 1.26 -20.91
C ALA A 53 -10.10 0.15 -20.27
N MET A 54 -8.80 0.05 -20.61
CA MET A 54 -7.88 -0.91 -19.98
C MET A 54 -7.77 -0.70 -18.47
N THR A 55 -7.73 0.55 -18.00
CA THR A 55 -7.66 0.87 -16.57
C THR A 55 -8.91 0.42 -15.84
N ASN A 56 -10.09 0.67 -16.41
CA ASN A 56 -11.37 0.22 -15.85
C ASN A 56 -11.44 -1.31 -15.83
N MET A 57 -11.00 -2.00 -16.89
CA MET A 57 -10.95 -3.46 -16.94
C MET A 57 -10.08 -4.04 -15.82
N LEU A 58 -8.91 -3.45 -15.55
CA LEU A 58 -8.05 -3.90 -14.46
C LEU A 58 -8.66 -3.58 -13.09
N ASN A 59 -9.31 -2.43 -12.93
CA ASN A 59 -9.98 -2.07 -11.68
C ASN A 59 -11.12 -3.05 -11.37
N GLU A 60 -12.00 -3.30 -12.34
CA GLU A 60 -13.09 -4.28 -12.20
C GLU A 60 -12.55 -5.67 -11.90
N PHE A 61 -11.50 -6.10 -12.60
CA PHE A 61 -10.84 -7.37 -12.30
C PHE A 61 -10.37 -7.42 -10.84
N PHE A 62 -9.64 -6.41 -10.35
CA PHE A 62 -9.11 -6.40 -8.98
C PHE A 62 -10.18 -6.35 -7.89
N VAL A 63 -11.26 -5.60 -8.10
CA VAL A 63 -12.39 -5.52 -7.15
C VAL A 63 -13.09 -6.87 -7.02
N ASN A 64 -13.23 -7.60 -8.13
CA ASN A 64 -14.01 -8.84 -8.20
C ASN A 64 -13.20 -10.12 -7.89
N ILE A 65 -11.90 -10.03 -7.58
CA ILE A 65 -11.09 -11.20 -7.18
C ILE A 65 -11.71 -11.91 -5.97
N ALA A 66 -12.07 -11.15 -4.94
CA ALA A 66 -12.61 -11.71 -3.70
C ALA A 66 -13.96 -12.38 -3.92
N SER A 67 -14.87 -11.74 -4.65
CA SER A 67 -16.19 -12.34 -4.96
C SER A 67 -16.06 -13.61 -5.78
N GLY A 68 -15.12 -13.68 -6.74
CA GLY A 68 -14.85 -14.89 -7.51
C GLY A 68 -14.34 -16.04 -6.65
N LEU A 69 -13.49 -15.77 -5.67
CA LEU A 69 -13.00 -16.78 -4.71
C LEU A 69 -14.12 -17.25 -3.77
N CYS A 70 -14.93 -16.33 -3.26
CA CYS A 70 -16.03 -16.62 -2.35
C CYS A 70 -17.17 -17.39 -3.02
N ALA A 71 -17.45 -17.17 -4.31
CA ALA A 71 -18.50 -17.89 -5.05
C ALA A 71 -18.29 -19.42 -5.05
N ASN A 72 -17.04 -19.87 -4.98
CA ASN A 72 -16.69 -21.30 -4.96
C ASN A 72 -16.52 -21.85 -3.53
N SER A 73 -16.70 -21.01 -2.51
CA SER A 73 -16.57 -21.38 -1.10
C SER A 73 -17.96 -21.63 -0.53
N THR A 74 -18.23 -22.83 -0.02
CA THR A 74 -19.44 -23.05 0.80
C THR A 74 -19.33 -22.18 2.05
N PRO A 75 -20.38 -21.45 2.48
CA PRO A 75 -20.35 -20.78 3.77
C PRO A 75 -20.25 -21.85 4.85
N SER A 76 -19.04 -22.10 5.37
CA SER A 76 -18.92 -22.83 6.62
C SER A 76 -19.44 -21.91 7.70
N GLU A 77 -20.42 -22.35 8.48
CA GLU A 77 -20.76 -21.69 9.74
C GLU A 77 -19.47 -21.54 10.53
N LEU A 78 -19.05 -20.28 10.70
CA LEU A 78 -17.81 -19.97 11.39
C LEU A 78 -18.11 -20.22 12.86
N ASP A 79 -17.64 -21.35 13.39
CA ASP A 79 -17.84 -21.69 14.79
C ASP A 79 -17.07 -20.68 15.67
N THR A 80 -17.80 -19.69 16.19
CA THR A 80 -17.25 -18.65 17.06
C THR A 80 -16.96 -19.15 18.46
N SER A 81 -17.41 -20.35 18.83
CA SER A 81 -17.26 -20.89 20.19
C SER A 81 -15.78 -20.99 20.60
N ILE A 82 -14.89 -21.32 19.66
CA ILE A 82 -13.44 -21.37 19.91
C ILE A 82 -12.90 -19.99 20.27
N LEU A 83 -13.32 -18.95 19.55
CA LEU A 83 -12.90 -17.57 19.80
C LEU A 83 -13.49 -17.04 21.11
N GLU A 84 -14.77 -17.31 21.36
CA GLU A 84 -15.47 -16.89 22.57
C GLU A 84 -14.87 -17.54 23.82
N ASN A 85 -14.55 -18.84 23.76
CA ASN A 85 -13.88 -19.57 24.83
C ASN A 85 -12.46 -19.04 25.06
N PHE A 86 -11.71 -18.76 23.99
CA PHE A 86 -10.39 -18.17 24.09
C PHE A 86 -10.44 -16.80 24.77
N VAL A 87 -11.32 -15.90 24.32
CA VAL A 87 -11.47 -14.55 24.89
C VAL A 87 -11.91 -14.64 26.36
N SER A 88 -12.92 -15.45 26.66
CA SER A 88 -13.42 -15.63 28.03
C SER A 88 -12.36 -16.21 28.98
N SER A 89 -11.49 -17.11 28.49
CA SER A 89 -10.38 -17.66 29.27
C SER A 89 -9.29 -16.63 29.61
N LYS A 90 -9.15 -15.58 28.80
CA LYS A 90 -8.12 -14.54 28.96
C LYS A 90 -8.63 -13.30 29.71
N PHE A 91 -9.92 -13.01 29.61
CA PHE A 91 -10.56 -11.87 30.26
C PHE A 91 -11.55 -12.35 31.33
N THR A 92 -11.00 -12.82 32.46
CA THR A 92 -11.79 -13.35 33.59
C THR A 92 -12.53 -12.27 34.38
N ASN A 93 -12.14 -11.01 34.23
CA ASN A 93 -12.78 -9.85 34.87
C ASN A 93 -13.56 -9.04 33.83
N SER A 94 -14.90 -9.06 33.95
CA SER A 94 -15.85 -8.34 33.10
C SER A 94 -15.80 -6.81 33.19
N ASN A 95 -14.94 -6.25 34.04
CA ASN A 95 -14.74 -4.80 34.21
C ASN A 95 -13.59 -4.22 33.36
N THR A 96 -13.04 -4.98 32.42
CA THR A 96 -12.02 -4.46 31.50
C THR A 96 -12.69 -3.67 30.37
N GLN A 97 -12.79 -2.35 30.53
CA GLN A 97 -13.24 -1.47 29.46
C GLN A 97 -12.09 -1.26 28.45
N PHE A 98 -12.33 -1.60 27.19
CA PHE A 98 -11.42 -1.24 26.10
C PHE A 98 -11.43 0.29 25.95
N ASN A 99 -10.31 0.93 26.25
CA ASN A 99 -10.14 2.37 26.11
C ASN A 99 -8.91 2.67 25.26
N ILE A 100 -9.08 3.52 24.26
CA ILE A 100 -7.98 4.02 23.44
C ILE A 100 -7.55 5.36 24.05
N PRO A 101 -6.30 5.51 24.51
CA PRO A 101 -5.84 6.78 25.04
C PRO A 101 -5.93 7.88 23.96
N PRO A 102 -6.23 9.12 24.34
CA PRO A 102 -6.29 10.21 23.37
C PRO A 102 -4.93 10.44 22.74
N ILE A 103 -4.92 10.61 21.43
CA ILE A 103 -3.72 10.97 20.66
C ILE A 103 -3.32 12.39 21.03
N THR A 104 -2.04 12.59 21.36
CA THR A 104 -1.47 13.90 21.64
C THR A 104 -0.91 14.56 20.39
N VAL A 105 -0.64 15.86 20.49
CA VAL A 105 0.03 16.61 19.42
C VAL A 105 1.46 16.09 19.20
N GLN A 106 2.12 15.64 20.27
CA GLN A 106 3.45 15.05 20.21
C GLN A 106 3.42 13.73 19.44
N ASP A 107 2.47 12.83 19.72
CA ASP A 107 2.31 11.58 18.97
C ASP A 107 2.09 11.84 17.48
N THR A 108 1.31 12.88 17.17
CA THR A 108 1.04 13.28 15.78
C THR A 108 2.30 13.81 15.08
N MET A 109 3.12 14.58 15.79
CA MET A 109 4.40 15.09 15.28
C MET A 109 5.38 13.95 15.02
N GLU A 110 5.55 13.04 15.98
CA GLU A 110 6.42 11.87 15.85
C GLU A 110 5.97 10.94 14.71
N MET A 111 4.66 10.73 14.56
CA MET A 111 4.11 9.98 13.45
C MET A 111 4.45 10.63 12.10
N ILE A 112 4.28 11.95 11.96
CA ILE A 112 4.64 12.66 10.72
C ILE A 112 6.15 12.58 10.46
N ASP A 113 6.98 12.72 11.48
CA ASP A 113 8.43 12.65 11.35
C ASP A 113 8.93 11.24 11.01
N SER A 114 8.23 10.20 11.45
CA SER A 114 8.53 8.81 11.08
C SER A 114 8.27 8.49 9.60
N LEU A 115 7.47 9.30 8.90
CA LEU A 115 7.11 9.03 7.51
C LEU A 115 8.34 9.03 6.60
N SER A 116 8.46 8.01 5.75
CA SER A 116 9.51 8.00 4.72
C SER A 116 9.29 9.12 3.70
N SER A 117 10.24 10.05 3.59
CA SER A 117 10.16 11.16 2.63
C SER A 117 10.15 10.71 1.16
N ARG A 118 10.49 9.45 0.89
CA ARG A 118 10.47 8.84 -0.45
C ARG A 118 9.17 8.09 -0.76
N LYS A 119 8.20 8.08 0.15
CA LYS A 119 6.92 7.41 -0.06
C LYS A 119 6.14 8.12 -1.18
N ALA A 120 5.49 7.33 -2.03
CA ALA A 120 4.62 7.87 -3.07
C ALA A 120 3.43 8.61 -2.46
N THR A 121 2.93 9.62 -3.17
CA THR A 121 1.76 10.39 -2.75
C THR A 121 0.47 9.58 -2.93
N GLY A 122 -0.49 9.84 -2.04
CA GLY A 122 -1.84 9.29 -2.15
C GLY A 122 -2.66 9.97 -3.24
N SER A 123 -3.98 9.81 -3.16
CA SER A 123 -4.95 10.46 -4.05
C SER A 123 -5.03 11.99 -3.85
N ASP A 124 -4.50 12.49 -2.73
CA ASP A 124 -4.43 13.91 -2.36
C ASP A 124 -3.21 14.65 -2.96
N GLY A 125 -2.23 13.93 -3.50
CA GLY A 125 -1.00 14.52 -4.04
C GLY A 125 -0.04 15.08 -2.96
N ILE A 126 -0.33 14.90 -1.67
CA ILE A 126 0.49 15.44 -0.58
C ILE A 126 1.66 14.50 -0.33
N SER A 127 2.88 15.03 -0.48
CA SER A 127 4.09 14.26 -0.18
C SER A 127 4.42 14.26 1.31
N ALA A 128 5.02 13.18 1.80
CA ALA A 128 5.53 13.10 3.17
C ALA A 128 6.54 14.23 3.46
N LYS A 129 7.34 14.63 2.47
CA LYS A 129 8.27 15.76 2.59
C LYS A 129 7.53 17.08 2.85
N LEU A 130 6.48 17.35 2.08
CA LEU A 130 5.64 18.54 2.29
C LEU A 130 4.98 18.48 3.67
N LEU A 131 4.41 17.34 4.04
CA LEU A 131 3.73 17.15 5.31
C LEU A 131 4.66 17.43 6.52
N LYS A 132 5.91 16.96 6.46
CA LYS A 132 6.93 17.27 7.49
C LYS A 132 7.25 18.76 7.58
N LEU A 133 7.34 19.45 6.45
CA LEU A 133 7.62 20.90 6.43
C LEU A 133 6.51 21.72 7.09
N VAL A 134 5.25 21.28 6.94
CA VAL A 134 4.08 21.98 7.50
C VAL A 134 3.58 21.37 8.81
N ALA A 135 4.26 20.35 9.34
CA ALA A 135 3.86 19.62 10.54
C ALA A 135 3.60 20.53 11.75
N PRO A 136 4.44 21.54 12.05
CA PRO A 136 4.21 22.41 13.21
C PRO A 136 2.85 23.12 13.21
N VAL A 137 2.28 23.36 12.03
CA VAL A 137 0.96 24.01 11.87
C VAL A 137 -0.16 22.98 11.81
N LEU A 138 0.09 21.82 11.17
CA LEU A 138 -0.95 20.81 10.93
C LEU A 138 -1.15 19.83 12.09
N CYS A 139 -0.17 19.64 12.98
CA CYS A 139 -0.30 18.66 14.06
C CYS A 139 -1.55 18.92 14.92
N HIS A 140 -1.78 20.15 15.38
CA HIS A 140 -2.96 20.49 16.18
C HIS A 140 -4.31 20.11 15.54
N PRO A 141 -4.65 20.57 14.32
CA PRO A 141 -5.91 20.19 13.70
C PRO A 141 -5.96 18.69 13.36
N LEU A 142 -4.84 18.06 12.98
CA LEU A 142 -4.79 16.62 12.69
C LEU A 142 -5.06 15.78 13.94
N THR A 143 -4.43 16.09 15.07
CA THR A 143 -4.68 15.45 16.36
C THR A 143 -6.17 15.50 16.73
N ARG A 144 -6.80 16.66 16.53
CA ARG A 144 -8.24 16.81 16.78
C ARG A 144 -9.08 15.91 15.87
N VAL A 145 -8.75 15.86 14.58
CA VAL A 145 -9.46 14.98 13.62
C VAL A 145 -9.26 13.51 13.99
N PHE A 146 -8.06 13.12 14.44
CA PHE A 146 -7.79 11.73 14.82
C PHE A 146 -8.60 11.30 16.04
N ASN A 147 -8.59 12.11 17.10
CA ASN A 147 -9.37 11.83 18.31
C ASN A 147 -10.88 11.79 18.01
N LEU A 148 -11.39 12.74 17.22
CA LEU A 148 -12.80 12.72 16.78
C LEU A 148 -13.14 11.47 15.95
N SER A 149 -12.20 10.99 15.13
CA SER A 149 -12.41 9.79 14.31
C SER A 149 -12.48 8.54 15.17
N LEU A 150 -11.62 8.44 16.19
CA LEU A 150 -11.61 7.34 17.15
C LEU A 150 -12.87 7.36 18.05
N GLU A 151 -13.25 8.53 18.55
CA GLU A 151 -14.43 8.71 19.40
C GLU A 151 -15.74 8.38 18.68
N LYS A 152 -15.88 8.82 17.42
CA LYS A 152 -17.12 8.66 16.64
C LYS A 152 -17.13 7.44 15.72
N GLY A 153 -16.01 6.71 15.62
CA GLY A 153 -15.84 5.64 14.63
C GLY A 153 -15.96 6.10 13.17
N CYS A 154 -15.83 7.40 12.92
CA CYS A 154 -16.10 8.02 11.63
C CYS A 154 -14.82 8.63 11.04
N PHE A 155 -14.40 8.09 9.90
CA PHE A 155 -13.14 8.48 9.25
C PHE A 155 -13.39 9.28 7.98
N PRO A 156 -12.56 10.29 7.67
CA PRO A 156 -12.65 11.06 6.45
C PRO A 156 -12.72 10.18 5.21
N ARG A 157 -13.72 10.39 4.34
CA ARG A 157 -13.89 9.62 3.10
C ARG A 157 -12.62 9.63 2.25
N LYS A 158 -11.91 10.76 2.20
CA LYS A 158 -10.66 10.92 1.45
C LYS A 158 -9.55 9.96 1.91
N TRP A 159 -9.51 9.57 3.18
CA TRP A 159 -8.52 8.60 3.69
C TRP A 159 -8.80 7.17 3.23
N LYS A 160 -10.06 6.88 2.89
CA LYS A 160 -10.49 5.57 2.37
C LYS A 160 -10.30 5.44 0.85
N VAL A 161 -9.87 6.51 0.17
CA VAL A 161 -9.66 6.51 -1.29
C VAL A 161 -8.20 6.21 -1.60
N ALA A 162 -7.96 5.11 -2.31
CA ALA A 162 -6.65 4.73 -2.81
C ALA A 162 -6.52 4.98 -4.30
N ARG A 163 -5.34 5.43 -4.76
CA ARG A 163 -4.94 5.32 -6.16
C ARG A 163 -4.40 3.93 -6.41
N VAL A 164 -5.07 3.16 -7.26
CA VAL A 164 -4.63 1.81 -7.65
C VAL A 164 -3.71 1.90 -8.86
N THR A 165 -2.61 1.17 -8.84
CA THR A 165 -1.70 1.03 -9.98
C THR A 165 -1.45 -0.43 -10.26
N PRO A 166 -1.74 -0.92 -11.49
CA PRO A 166 -1.43 -2.28 -11.89
C PRO A 166 0.08 -2.44 -12.08
N LEU A 167 0.68 -3.40 -11.37
CA LEU A 167 2.07 -3.78 -11.53
C LEU A 167 2.14 -5.13 -12.23
N HIS A 168 2.76 -5.14 -13.41
CA HIS A 168 3.02 -6.39 -14.14
C HIS A 168 3.94 -7.29 -13.33
N LYS A 169 3.54 -8.55 -13.15
CA LYS A 169 4.31 -9.63 -12.52
C LYS A 169 5.28 -10.22 -13.56
N ASP A 170 4.78 -11.20 -14.30
CA ASP A 170 5.43 -12.08 -15.25
C ASP A 170 4.42 -12.52 -16.33
N GLY A 171 4.80 -13.39 -17.25
CA GLY A 171 3.92 -13.82 -18.34
C GLY A 171 3.57 -12.72 -19.36
N VAL A 172 2.53 -12.97 -20.15
CA VAL A 172 2.08 -12.09 -21.24
C VAL A 172 1.34 -10.87 -20.68
N ARG A 173 1.59 -9.69 -21.25
CA ARG A 173 1.11 -8.39 -20.74
C ARG A 173 -0.35 -8.06 -21.08
N ASP A 174 -0.94 -8.79 -22.01
CA ASP A 174 -2.34 -8.66 -22.42
C ASP A 174 -3.32 -9.39 -21.47
N ILE A 175 -2.80 -10.22 -20.56
CA ILE A 175 -3.60 -10.99 -19.59
C ILE A 175 -3.68 -10.24 -18.25
N LYS A 176 -4.90 -10.07 -17.73
CA LYS A 176 -5.19 -9.32 -16.49
C LYS A 176 -4.61 -10.01 -15.23
N ASP A 177 -4.64 -11.34 -15.17
CA ASP A 177 -4.10 -12.14 -14.05
C ASP A 177 -2.60 -11.94 -13.78
N ASN A 178 -1.87 -11.54 -14.82
CA ASN A 178 -0.44 -11.26 -14.78
C ASN A 178 -0.11 -9.90 -14.14
N TYR A 179 -1.09 -9.22 -13.55
CA TYR A 179 -0.91 -7.97 -12.81
C TYR A 179 -1.25 -8.12 -11.32
N ARG A 180 -0.56 -7.34 -10.47
CA ARG A 180 -0.91 -7.11 -9.06
C ARG A 180 -1.41 -5.68 -8.91
N HIS A 181 -2.41 -5.46 -8.08
CA HIS A 181 -2.75 -4.11 -7.67
C HIS A 181 -1.77 -3.63 -6.60
N ILE A 182 -1.33 -2.37 -6.72
CA ILE A 182 -0.66 -1.63 -5.64
C ILE A 182 -1.50 -0.40 -5.34
N CYS A 183 -1.79 -0.18 -4.06
CA CYS A 183 -2.65 0.90 -3.61
C CYS A 183 -1.83 1.99 -2.91
N PHE A 184 -2.03 3.24 -3.34
CA PHE A 184 -1.47 4.42 -2.71
C PHE A 184 -2.57 5.20 -2.00
N ILE A 185 -2.46 5.31 -0.68
CA ILE A 185 -3.40 6.03 0.19
C ILE A 185 -2.76 7.31 0.71
N CYS A 186 -3.60 8.23 1.19
CA CYS A 186 -3.18 9.51 1.78
C CYS A 186 -2.12 9.29 2.86
N ALA A 187 -1.15 10.18 2.92
CA ALA A 187 -0.05 10.09 3.89
C ALA A 187 -0.52 10.30 5.34
N VAL A 188 -1.61 11.07 5.50
CA VAL A 188 -2.29 11.32 6.77
C VAL A 188 -3.40 10.27 6.94
N LYS A 189 -3.21 9.33 7.86
CA LYS A 189 -4.20 8.32 8.25
C LYS A 189 -3.89 7.79 9.66
N ILE A 190 -4.89 7.19 10.28
CA ILE A 190 -4.74 6.39 11.51
C ILE A 190 -4.42 4.96 11.06
N ASP A 191 -3.34 4.38 11.58
CA ASP A 191 -2.90 3.00 11.35
C ASP A 191 -3.15 2.12 12.57
#